data_AF-A0A7Y4ZFL0-F1
#
_entry.id   AF-A0A7Y4ZFL0-F1
#
_cell.length_a   1.000
_cell.length_b   1.000
_cell.length_c   1.000
_cell.angle_alpha   90.00
_cell.angle_beta   90.00
_cell.angle_gamma   90.00
#
_symmetry.space_group_name_H-M   'P 1'
#
loop_
_entity.id
_entity.type
_entity.pdbx_description
1 polymer ?
#
loop_
_entity_poly.entity_id
_entity_poly.type
_entity_poly.pdbx_seq_one_letter_code
_entity_poly.pdbx_strand_id
1 'polypeptide(L)'
;MRSPFAVFVAAGAFALAASVSPSARAEDESIVIEREVRELGKNAAAKEPADKAKEALDRALRFRSVGDDANARLALGLARDWLDAGRDLAQTLDAEKRVAEARAKTRQTEQDLAKARVELEEGVAKASRLQAQVEAKEKERLGTPLPKAESGKGDKKAAPKGDGKPAPKGDGKTAPKKDKAGK
;
A
#
# COMPACT_ATOMS: atom_id res chain seq x y z
N MET A 1 -33.74 19.87 42.52
CA MET A 1 -33.64 21.31 42.21
C MET A 1 -33.53 21.45 40.69
N ARG A 2 -34.63 21.82 40.02
CA ARG A 2 -34.69 22.06 38.58
C ARG A 2 -34.86 23.56 38.39
N SER A 3 -33.84 24.21 37.84
CA SER A 3 -33.88 25.64 37.54
C SER A 3 -34.55 25.88 36.18
N PRO A 4 -35.29 27.00 36.02
CA PRO A 4 -36.22 27.23 34.93
C PRO A 4 -35.57 27.77 33.65
N PHE A 5 -36.28 27.53 32.55
CA PHE A 5 -36.09 28.10 31.23
C PHE A 5 -35.89 29.62 31.26
N ALA A 6 -34.80 30.10 30.66
CA ALA A 6 -34.65 31.50 30.26
C ALA A 6 -34.85 31.59 28.74
N VAL A 7 -36.03 32.07 28.34
CA VAL A 7 -36.35 32.42 26.95
C VAL A 7 -35.75 33.79 26.66
N PHE A 8 -34.68 33.83 25.86
CA PHE A 8 -34.15 35.07 25.31
C PHE A 8 -34.77 35.30 23.93
N VAL A 9 -35.73 36.23 23.83
CA VAL A 9 -36.21 36.78 22.56
C VAL A 9 -35.22 37.86 22.13
N ALA A 10 -34.26 37.49 21.30
CA ALA A 10 -33.38 38.44 20.63
C ALA A 10 -34.04 38.88 19.31
N ALA A 11 -34.55 40.11 19.30
CA ALA A 11 -34.93 40.82 18.08
C ALA A 11 -33.67 41.09 17.24
N GLY A 12 -33.47 40.27 16.20
CA GLY A 12 -32.39 40.44 15.23
C GLY A 12 -32.88 41.15 13.96
N ALA A 13 -32.54 42.43 13.84
CA ALA A 13 -32.53 43.14 12.57
C ALA A 13 -31.34 42.69 11.69
N PHE A 14 -31.42 43.03 10.40
CA PHE A 14 -30.47 42.78 9.30
C PHE A 14 -30.62 41.46 8.52
N ALA A 15 -31.50 41.50 7.53
CA ALA A 15 -31.29 40.78 6.28
C ALA A 15 -31.07 41.82 5.17
N LEU A 16 -29.84 42.35 5.07
CA LEU A 16 -29.38 42.98 3.84
C LEU A 16 -29.19 41.85 2.83
N ALA A 17 -30.25 41.55 2.06
CA ALA A 17 -30.15 40.67 0.92
C ALA A 17 -29.28 41.37 -0.13
N ALA A 18 -27.97 41.17 -0.05
CA ALA A 18 -27.06 41.50 -1.14
C ALA A 18 -27.52 40.68 -2.36
N SER A 19 -28.23 41.35 -3.27
CA SER A 19 -28.61 40.83 -4.58
C SER A 19 -27.34 40.67 -5.41
N VAL A 20 -26.56 39.63 -5.12
CA VAL A 20 -25.46 39.21 -5.98
C VAL A 20 -26.13 38.73 -7.27
N SER A 21 -26.03 39.55 -8.31
CA SER A 21 -26.59 39.24 -9.62
C SER A 21 -26.15 37.83 -10.03
N PRO A 22 -27.07 36.94 -10.39
CA PRO A 22 -26.76 35.55 -10.74
C PRO A 22 -25.79 35.43 -11.93
N SER A 23 -25.61 36.49 -12.73
CA SER A 23 -24.62 36.54 -13.81
C SER A 23 -23.18 36.43 -13.32
N ALA A 24 -22.81 37.09 -12.21
CA ALA A 24 -21.44 37.12 -11.71
C ALA A 24 -20.97 35.75 -11.19
N ARG A 25 -21.86 34.97 -10.56
CA ARG A 25 -21.55 33.60 -10.10
C ARG A 25 -21.33 32.64 -11.27
N ALA A 26 -22.03 32.85 -12.38
CA ALA A 26 -21.98 31.95 -13.51
C ALA A 26 -20.70 32.13 -14.35
N GLU A 27 -20.07 33.31 -14.33
CA GLU A 27 -18.75 33.54 -14.94
C GLU A 27 -17.65 32.83 -14.16
N ASP A 28 -17.65 32.95 -12.83
CA ASP A 28 -16.70 32.29 -11.94
C ASP A 28 -16.72 30.75 -12.12
N GLU A 29 -17.93 30.19 -12.23
CA GLU A 29 -18.13 28.76 -12.44
C GLU A 29 -17.49 28.22 -13.73
N SER A 30 -17.59 28.96 -14.84
CA SER A 30 -17.03 28.52 -16.12
C SER A 30 -15.50 28.43 -16.09
N ILE A 31 -14.84 29.33 -15.33
CA ILE A 31 -13.38 29.34 -15.15
C ILE A 31 -12.94 28.13 -14.32
N VAL A 32 -13.71 27.78 -13.28
CA VAL A 32 -13.44 26.59 -12.46
C VAL A 32 -13.56 25.32 -13.31
N ILE A 33 -14.66 25.18 -14.06
CA ILE A 33 -14.89 24.02 -14.94
C ILE A 33 -13.78 23.92 -16.00
N GLU A 34 -13.37 25.03 -16.62
CA GLU A 34 -12.28 25.00 -17.62
C GLU A 34 -10.95 24.49 -17.02
N ARG A 35 -10.60 24.94 -15.81
CA ARG A 35 -9.42 24.45 -15.10
C ARG A 35 -9.54 22.95 -14.82
N GLU A 36 -10.69 22.51 -14.33
CA GLU A 36 -10.93 21.10 -14.02
C GLU A 36 -10.88 20.21 -15.27
N VAL A 37 -11.46 20.65 -16.38
CA VAL A 37 -11.35 19.98 -17.69
C VAL A 37 -9.89 19.83 -18.09
N ARG A 38 -9.09 20.89 -17.93
CA ARG A 38 -7.67 20.87 -18.30
C ARG A 38 -6.86 19.90 -17.42
N GLU A 39 -7.11 19.89 -16.11
CA GLU A 39 -6.46 18.95 -15.20
C GLU A 39 -6.88 17.51 -15.49
N LEU A 40 -8.17 17.26 -15.68
CA LEU A 40 -8.71 15.94 -15.96
C LEU A 40 -8.22 15.40 -17.31
N GLY A 41 -8.09 16.27 -18.32
CA GLY A 41 -7.56 15.93 -19.65
C GLY A 41 -6.10 15.50 -19.66
N LYS A 42 -5.33 15.72 -18.57
CA LYS A 42 -3.98 15.14 -18.41
C LYS A 42 -4.02 13.65 -18.11
N ASN A 43 -5.14 13.14 -17.59
CA ASN A 43 -5.31 11.72 -17.32
C ASN A 43 -5.83 11.02 -18.58
N ALA A 44 -5.02 10.14 -19.16
CA ALA A 44 -5.37 9.39 -20.38
C ALA A 44 -6.69 8.62 -20.26
N ALA A 45 -6.99 8.11 -19.06
CA ALA A 45 -8.23 7.38 -18.79
C ALA A 45 -9.48 8.26 -18.75
N ALA A 46 -9.33 9.54 -18.40
CA ALA A 46 -10.42 10.49 -18.28
C ALA A 46 -10.50 11.45 -19.48
N LYS A 47 -9.76 11.16 -20.55
CA LYS A 47 -9.67 12.02 -21.74
C LYS A 47 -11.03 12.23 -22.42
N GLU A 48 -11.76 11.15 -22.70
CA GLU A 48 -13.07 11.26 -23.35
C GLU A 48 -14.09 12.05 -22.50
N PRO A 49 -14.26 11.79 -21.19
CA PRO A 49 -15.08 12.63 -20.33
C PRO A 49 -14.64 14.10 -20.31
N ALA A 50 -13.33 14.37 -20.27
CA ALA A 50 -12.80 15.73 -20.31
C ALA A 50 -13.14 16.45 -21.62
N ASP A 51 -13.04 15.76 -22.77
CA ASP A 51 -13.41 16.29 -24.08
C ASP A 51 -14.92 16.63 -24.13
N LYS A 52 -15.78 15.75 -23.62
CA LYS A 52 -17.24 15.99 -23.55
C LYS A 52 -17.60 17.13 -22.58
N ALA A 53 -16.92 17.22 -21.44
CA ALA A 53 -17.08 18.33 -20.51
C ALA A 53 -16.70 19.67 -21.16
N LYS A 54 -15.61 19.68 -21.95
CA LYS A 54 -15.19 20.85 -22.73
C LYS A 54 -16.25 21.25 -23.76
N GLU A 55 -16.78 20.30 -24.53
CA GLU A 55 -17.84 20.57 -25.52
C GLU A 55 -19.12 21.11 -24.88
N ALA A 56 -19.48 20.61 -23.69
CA ALA A 56 -20.62 21.12 -22.93
C ALA A 56 -20.37 22.54 -22.40
N LEU A 57 -19.15 22.83 -21.91
CA LEU A 57 -18.74 24.17 -21.51
C LEU A 57 -18.78 25.15 -22.70
N ASP A 58 -18.24 24.77 -23.85
CA ASP A 58 -18.26 25.59 -25.07
C ASP A 58 -19.71 25.89 -25.51
N ARG A 59 -20.62 24.91 -25.39
CA ARG A 59 -22.05 25.13 -25.64
C ARG A 59 -22.66 26.11 -24.64
N ALA A 60 -22.32 26.00 -23.36
CA ALA A 60 -22.80 26.93 -22.34
C ALA A 60 -22.39 28.38 -22.62
N LEU A 61 -21.13 28.59 -23.05
CA LEU A 61 -20.63 29.91 -23.42
C LEU A 61 -21.36 30.49 -24.65
N ARG A 62 -21.67 29.65 -25.64
CA ARG A 62 -22.50 30.05 -26.80
C ARG A 62 -23.93 30.42 -26.42
N PHE A 63 -24.57 29.67 -25.52
CA PHE A 63 -25.91 30.03 -25.05
C PHE A 63 -25.90 31.37 -24.30
N ARG A 64 -24.87 31.61 -23.48
CA ARG A 64 -24.72 32.90 -22.80
C ARG A 64 -24.50 34.06 -23.77
N SER A 65 -23.75 33.87 -24.86
CA SER A 65 -23.51 34.94 -25.82
C SER A 65 -24.76 35.38 -26.60
N VAL A 66 -25.82 34.55 -26.63
CA VAL A 66 -27.14 34.90 -27.19
C VAL A 66 -28.18 35.25 -26.12
N GLY A 67 -27.78 35.32 -24.84
CA GLY A 67 -28.67 35.66 -23.71
C GLY A 67 -29.57 34.52 -23.22
N ASP A 68 -29.33 33.28 -23.65
CA ASP A 68 -30.09 32.11 -23.22
C ASP A 68 -29.50 31.49 -21.94
N ASP A 69 -29.74 32.16 -20.81
CA ASP A 69 -29.19 31.76 -19.52
C ASP A 69 -29.71 30.40 -19.02
N ALA A 70 -30.92 30.00 -19.42
CA ALA A 70 -31.51 28.73 -19.01
C ALA A 70 -30.75 27.55 -19.63
N ASN A 71 -30.54 27.58 -20.95
CA ASN A 71 -29.77 26.54 -21.62
C ASN A 71 -28.27 26.60 -21.28
N ALA A 72 -27.72 27.79 -21.02
CA ALA A 72 -26.35 27.92 -20.52
C ALA A 72 -26.14 27.17 -19.20
N ARG A 73 -27.08 27.30 -18.24
CA ARG A 73 -27.02 26.58 -16.95
C ARG A 73 -27.11 25.07 -17.12
N LEU A 74 -28.00 24.58 -18.00
CA LEU A 74 -28.11 23.15 -18.27
C LEU A 74 -26.82 22.59 -18.89
N ALA A 75 -26.20 23.32 -19.81
CA ALA A 75 -24.94 22.93 -20.43
C ALA A 75 -23.76 22.96 -19.43
N LEU A 76 -23.72 23.91 -18.49
CA LEU A 76 -22.75 23.90 -17.38
C LEU A 76 -22.95 22.72 -16.43
N GLY A 77 -24.21 22.40 -16.10
CA GLY A 77 -24.54 21.20 -15.33
C GLY A 77 -24.03 19.93 -16.02
N LEU A 78 -24.29 19.79 -17.32
CA LEU A 78 -23.79 18.67 -18.10
C LEU A 78 -22.25 18.60 -18.13
N ALA A 79 -21.56 19.75 -18.20
CA ALA A 79 -20.10 19.79 -18.13
C ALA A 79 -19.58 19.24 -16.79
N ARG A 80 -20.25 19.57 -15.67
CA ARG A 80 -19.92 19.02 -14.35
C ARG A 80 -20.16 17.52 -14.28
N ASP A 81 -21.30 17.04 -14.78
CA ASP A 81 -21.62 15.60 -14.77
C ASP A 81 -20.55 14.79 -15.52
N TRP A 82 -20.04 15.31 -16.64
CA TRP A 82 -18.92 14.69 -17.36
C TRP A 82 -17.60 14.75 -16.59
N LEU A 83 -17.32 15.84 -15.87
CA LEU A 83 -16.15 15.93 -15.00
C LEU A 83 -16.19 14.91 -13.86
N ASP A 84 -17.34 14.78 -13.20
CA ASP A 84 -17.55 13.81 -12.12
C ASP A 84 -17.43 12.38 -12.65
N ALA A 85 -18.06 12.06 -13.78
CA ALA A 85 -17.90 10.77 -14.44
C ALA A 85 -16.42 10.46 -14.78
N GLY A 86 -15.66 11.45 -15.25
CA GLY A 86 -14.24 11.26 -15.53
C GLY A 86 -13.37 11.07 -14.28
N ARG A 87 -13.71 11.73 -13.16
CA ARG A 87 -13.06 11.49 -11.86
C ARG A 87 -13.33 10.07 -11.36
N ASP A 88 -14.58 9.63 -11.45
CA ASP A 88 -14.98 8.29 -11.01
C ASP A 88 -14.29 7.20 -11.85
N LEU A 89 -14.18 7.40 -13.16
CA LEU A 89 -13.43 6.49 -14.05
C LEU A 89 -11.94 6.44 -13.69
N ALA A 90 -11.31 7.59 -13.46
CA ALA A 90 -9.91 7.64 -13.04
C ALA A 90 -9.69 6.90 -11.70
N GLN A 91 -10.57 7.13 -10.71
CA GLN A 91 -10.51 6.45 -9.42
C GLN A 91 -10.71 4.93 -9.56
N THR A 92 -11.66 4.51 -10.38
CA THR A 92 -11.95 3.10 -10.63
C THR A 92 -10.74 2.39 -11.23
N LEU A 93 -10.10 2.99 -12.23
CA LEU A 93 -8.92 2.40 -12.86
C LEU A 93 -7.71 2.35 -11.90
N ASP A 94 -7.54 3.34 -11.04
CA ASP A 94 -6.50 3.29 -10.01
C ASP A 94 -6.79 2.21 -8.95
N ALA A 95 -8.05 1.99 -8.61
CA ALA A 95 -8.46 0.87 -7.75
C ALA A 95 -8.18 -0.48 -8.43
N GLU A 96 -8.49 -0.63 -9.72
CA GLU A 96 -8.20 -1.85 -10.49
C GLU A 96 -6.70 -2.17 -10.54
N LYS A 97 -5.85 -1.15 -10.76
CA LYS A 97 -4.37 -1.32 -10.70
C LYS A 97 -3.93 -1.84 -9.33
N ARG A 98 -4.44 -1.26 -8.24
CA ARG A 98 -4.10 -1.71 -6.88
C ARG A 98 -4.54 -3.15 -6.63
N VAL A 99 -5.71 -3.54 -7.14
CA VAL A 99 -6.19 -4.94 -7.05
C VAL A 99 -5.29 -5.87 -7.88
N ALA A 100 -4.87 -5.47 -9.07
CA ALA A 100 -3.95 -6.24 -9.90
C ALA A 100 -2.59 -6.44 -9.22
N GLU A 101 -2.02 -5.39 -8.63
CA GLU A 101 -0.79 -5.45 -7.84
C GLU A 101 -0.92 -6.34 -6.61
N ALA A 102 -2.03 -6.23 -5.87
CA ALA A 102 -2.30 -7.08 -4.71
C ALA A 102 -2.38 -8.56 -5.12
N ARG A 103 -3.08 -8.87 -6.21
CA ARG A 103 -3.15 -10.24 -6.75
C ARG A 103 -1.78 -10.76 -7.19
N ALA A 104 -0.95 -9.93 -7.81
CA ALA A 104 0.41 -10.31 -8.17
C ALA A 104 1.25 -10.66 -6.93
N LYS A 105 1.16 -9.85 -5.86
CA LYS A 105 1.81 -10.14 -4.58
C LYS A 105 1.31 -11.43 -3.94
N THR A 106 -0.01 -11.67 -3.93
CA THR A 106 -0.57 -12.92 -3.41
C THR A 106 -0.02 -14.14 -4.15
N ARG A 107 0.03 -14.11 -5.49
CA ARG A 107 0.62 -15.19 -6.29
C ARG A 107 2.10 -15.42 -5.98
N GLN A 108 2.85 -14.34 -5.79
CA GLN A 108 4.26 -14.45 -5.39
C GLN A 108 4.40 -15.12 -4.02
N THR A 109 3.58 -14.71 -3.03
CA THR A 109 3.60 -15.32 -1.70
C THR A 109 3.17 -16.79 -1.71
N GLU A 110 2.23 -17.17 -2.58
CA GLU A 110 1.83 -18.57 -2.76
C GLU A 110 2.98 -19.41 -3.35
N GLN A 111 3.72 -18.86 -4.32
CA GLN A 111 4.89 -19.51 -4.89
C GLN A 111 6.02 -19.68 -3.86
N ASP A 112 6.28 -18.65 -3.08
CA ASP A 112 7.31 -18.70 -2.03
C ASP A 112 6.92 -19.68 -0.91
N LEU A 113 5.64 -19.74 -0.55
CA LEU A 113 5.10 -20.72 0.38
C LEU A 113 5.20 -22.16 -0.17
N ALA A 114 4.95 -22.36 -1.46
CA ALA A 114 5.13 -23.67 -2.10
C ALA A 114 6.60 -24.12 -2.06
N LYS A 115 7.56 -23.23 -2.35
CA LYS A 115 9.00 -23.53 -2.24
C LYS A 115 9.39 -23.86 -0.80
N ALA A 116 8.94 -23.06 0.16
CA ALA A 116 9.23 -23.29 1.58
C ALA A 116 8.73 -24.65 2.07
N ARG A 117 7.57 -25.12 1.56
CA ARG A 117 7.07 -26.47 1.86
C ARG A 117 7.99 -27.56 1.30
N VAL A 118 8.45 -27.43 0.06
CA VAL A 118 9.39 -28.38 -0.56
C VAL A 118 10.70 -28.42 0.22
N GLU A 119 11.27 -27.27 0.58
CA GLU A 119 12.50 -27.20 1.38
C GLU A 119 12.34 -27.85 2.77
N LEU A 120 11.17 -27.66 3.40
CA LEU A 120 10.85 -28.28 4.68
C LEU A 120 10.72 -29.81 4.57
N GLU A 121 10.03 -30.30 3.54
CA GLU A 121 9.91 -31.75 3.27
C GLU A 121 11.27 -32.40 3.02
N GLU A 122 12.15 -31.74 2.26
CA GLU A 122 13.53 -32.19 2.10
C GLU A 122 14.32 -32.19 3.42
N GLY A 123 14.14 -31.17 4.25
CA GLY A 123 14.76 -31.07 5.57
C GLY A 123 14.34 -32.23 6.48
N VAL A 124 13.04 -32.54 6.53
CA VAL A 124 12.49 -33.67 7.28
C VAL A 124 13.04 -35.00 6.77
N ALA A 125 13.13 -35.18 5.44
CA ALA A 125 13.70 -36.39 4.84
C ALA A 125 15.21 -36.55 5.13
N LYS A 126 15.97 -35.44 5.17
CA LYS A 126 17.39 -35.45 5.55
C LYS A 126 17.55 -35.78 7.04
N ALA A 127 16.74 -35.19 7.90
CA ALA A 127 16.75 -35.45 9.34
C ALA A 127 16.42 -36.91 9.68
N SER A 128 15.39 -37.49 9.05
CA SER A 128 15.02 -38.89 9.28
C SER A 128 16.11 -39.87 8.85
N ARG A 129 16.79 -39.60 7.72
CA ARG A 129 17.96 -40.39 7.29
C ARG A 129 19.12 -40.29 8.27
N LEU A 130 19.41 -39.10 8.80
CA LEU A 130 20.46 -38.92 9.81
C LEU A 130 20.12 -39.65 11.10
N GLN A 131 18.87 -39.58 11.56
CA GLN A 131 18.42 -40.31 12.74
C GLN A 131 18.57 -41.83 12.54
N ALA A 132 18.17 -42.37 11.39
CA ALA A 132 18.37 -43.78 11.07
C ALA A 132 19.86 -44.18 11.07
N GLN A 133 20.77 -43.31 10.62
CA GLN A 133 22.22 -43.56 10.69
C GLN A 133 22.75 -43.54 12.13
N VAL A 134 22.24 -42.64 12.98
CA VAL A 134 22.61 -42.60 14.41
C VAL A 134 22.13 -43.87 15.10
N GLU A 135 20.87 -44.24 14.94
CA GLU A 135 20.29 -45.46 15.51
C GLU A 135 21.02 -46.72 15.03
N ALA A 136 21.43 -46.78 13.76
CA ALA A 136 22.22 -47.88 13.23
C ALA A 136 23.62 -47.98 13.90
N LYS A 137 24.32 -46.85 14.04
CA LYS A 137 25.63 -46.79 14.72
C LYS A 137 25.53 -47.09 16.21
N GLU A 138 24.45 -46.70 16.88
CA GLU A 138 24.21 -47.04 18.28
C GLU A 138 23.96 -48.54 18.47
N LYS A 139 23.18 -49.17 17.57
CA LYS A 139 22.99 -50.62 17.58
C LYS A 139 24.28 -51.39 17.32
N GLU A 140 25.13 -50.92 16.41
CA GLU A 140 26.46 -51.51 16.17
C GLU A 140 27.35 -51.45 17.42
N ARG A 141 27.34 -50.32 18.14
CA ARG A 141 28.07 -50.17 19.41
C ARG A 141 27.56 -51.10 20.51
N LEU A 142 26.25 -51.33 20.58
CA LEU A 142 25.64 -52.21 21.60
C LEU A 142 25.72 -53.70 21.24
N GLY A 143 25.78 -54.04 19.95
CA GLY A 143 25.85 -55.42 19.45
C GLY A 143 27.27 -55.98 19.32
N THR A 144 28.31 -55.15 19.43
CA THR A 144 29.70 -55.64 19.46
C THR A 144 29.98 -56.21 20.85
N PRO A 145 30.27 -57.52 21.01
CA PRO A 145 30.65 -58.05 22.31
C PRO A 145 31.86 -57.29 22.83
N LEU A 146 31.75 -56.76 24.05
CA LEU A 146 32.85 -56.12 24.76
C LEU A 146 34.11 -56.96 24.54
N PRO A 147 35.18 -56.41 23.93
CA PRO A 147 36.46 -57.09 23.93
C PRO A 147 36.78 -57.37 25.39
N LYS A 148 36.97 -58.66 25.72
CA LYS A 148 37.42 -59.10 27.03
C LYS A 148 38.62 -58.23 27.39
N ALA A 149 38.48 -57.42 28.44
CA ALA A 149 39.55 -56.56 28.90
C ALA A 149 40.71 -57.46 29.35
N GLU A 150 41.69 -57.67 28.47
CA GLU A 150 43.02 -58.07 28.91
C GLU A 150 43.64 -56.87 29.62
N SER A 151 43.84 -57.05 30.92
CA SER A 151 44.53 -56.15 31.83
C SER A 151 46.02 -56.05 31.45
N GLY A 152 46.31 -55.25 30.42
CA GLY A 152 47.66 -54.83 30.04
C GLY A 152 48.15 -53.67 30.91
N LYS A 153 49.10 -53.98 31.79
CA LYS A 153 49.78 -53.10 32.76
C LYS A 153 50.89 -52.28 32.08
N GLY A 154 50.94 -50.97 32.35
CA GLY A 154 52.06 -50.04 32.02
C GLY A 154 51.93 -49.40 30.63
N ASP A 155 52.11 -48.10 30.41
CA ASP A 155 53.20 -47.24 30.89
C ASP A 155 52.85 -45.74 30.88
N LYS A 156 53.51 -44.98 31.76
CA LYS A 156 53.46 -43.52 31.85
C LYS A 156 54.17 -42.87 30.65
N LYS A 157 53.54 -41.93 29.93
CA LYS A 157 54.29 -40.78 29.38
C LYS A 157 53.43 -39.58 28.95
N ALA A 158 53.79 -38.44 29.57
CA ALA A 158 53.85 -37.07 29.08
C ALA A 158 52.60 -36.38 28.49
N ALA A 159 52.21 -35.31 29.18
CA ALA A 159 51.43 -34.20 28.66
C ALA A 159 52.19 -33.42 27.57
N PRO A 160 51.50 -32.91 26.53
CA PRO A 160 51.91 -31.72 25.82
C PRO A 160 51.18 -30.48 26.36
N LYS A 161 51.98 -29.43 26.54
CA LYS A 161 51.60 -28.05 26.82
C LYS A 161 50.65 -27.52 25.77
N GLY A 162 49.81 -26.57 26.20
CA GLY A 162 48.81 -25.95 25.35
C GLY A 162 49.35 -24.97 24.32
N ASP A 163 48.43 -24.51 23.48
CA ASP A 163 48.50 -23.24 22.79
C ASP A 163 47.09 -22.64 22.75
N GLY A 164 46.96 -21.48 23.39
CA GLY A 164 45.77 -20.66 23.28
C GLY A 164 45.73 -19.94 21.94
N LYS A 165 44.54 -19.78 21.38
CA LYS A 165 44.19 -18.68 20.47
C LYS A 165 42.71 -18.33 20.58
N PRO A 166 42.31 -17.09 20.28
CA PRO A 166 41.42 -16.31 21.11
C PRO A 166 40.02 -16.17 20.50
N ALA A 167 39.12 -15.65 21.31
CA ALA A 167 37.75 -15.26 20.98
C ALA A 167 37.63 -14.38 19.72
N PRO A 168 36.55 -14.53 18.93
CA PRO A 168 36.17 -13.49 17.98
C PRO A 168 35.53 -12.30 18.74
N LYS A 169 36.24 -11.17 18.73
CA LYS A 169 35.64 -9.84 18.94
C LYS A 169 34.74 -9.52 17.75
N GLY A 170 33.58 -8.93 18.03
CA GLY A 170 32.59 -8.60 17.03
C GLY A 170 32.94 -7.44 16.13
N ASP A 171 32.15 -7.32 15.06
CA ASP A 171 31.96 -6.09 14.31
C ASP A 171 30.45 -5.84 14.19
N GLY A 172 30.00 -4.81 14.89
CA GLY A 172 28.75 -4.14 14.59
C GLY A 172 29.01 -2.97 13.64
N LYS A 173 28.33 -2.96 12.49
CA LYS A 173 27.94 -1.79 11.66
C LYS A 173 27.31 -2.37 10.39
N THR A 174 26.09 -2.05 9.98
CA THR A 174 25.56 -0.69 9.79
C THR A 174 24.03 -0.67 9.82
N ALA A 175 23.48 0.35 10.48
CA ALA A 175 22.09 0.78 10.36
C ALA A 175 21.79 1.37 8.96
N PRO A 176 20.55 1.29 8.46
CA PRO A 176 20.11 2.09 7.32
C PRO A 176 19.90 3.56 7.73
N LYS A 177 20.57 4.47 7.02
CA LYS A 177 20.35 5.92 7.10
C LYS A 177 18.94 6.26 6.63
N LYS A 178 18.22 7.00 7.49
CA LYS A 178 17.15 7.92 7.09
C LYS A 178 17.76 9.15 6.41
N ASP A 179 17.32 9.45 5.20
CA ASP A 179 17.26 10.81 4.64
C ASP A 179 15.78 10.99 4.22
N LYS A 180 14.92 11.74 4.95
CA LYS A 180 14.68 13.19 4.86
C LYS A 180 14.87 13.73 3.44
N ALA A 181 13.79 13.99 2.69
CA ALA A 181 12.97 15.21 2.75
C ALA A 181 13.74 16.49 2.36
N GLY A 182 13.32 17.09 1.24
CA GLY A 182 13.78 18.35 0.67
C GLY A 182 13.74 18.20 -0.86
N LYS A 183 12.95 18.93 -1.64
CA LYS A 183 12.40 20.27 -1.51
C LYS A 183 11.10 20.36 -2.32
#